data_AF-U4V9U1-F1
#
_entry.id   AF-U4V9U1-F1
#
_cell.length_a   1.000
_cell.length_b   1.000
_cell.length_c   1.000
_cell.angle_alpha   90.00
_cell.angle_beta   90.00
_cell.angle_gamma   90.00
#
_symmetry.space_group_name_H-M   'P 1'
#
loop_
_entity.id
_entity.type
_entity.pdbx_description
1 polymer ?
#
loop_
_entity_poly.entity_id
_entity_poly.type
_entity_poly.pdbx_seq_one_letter_code
_entity_poly.pdbx_strand_id
1 'polypeptide(L)'
;MTDRPANAHRHGAQAKPPQSHIYLHLECILGRSPTHFDLLDPPPELAAALYLADCEARLDRAHAHYVAVQEVHRCDDLDHLQDQLDDMVHFTWIDDPLKREAAQRIMRLERYLKYYANQKKRLAGRYLRDAQSKRDRALTEYMRYV
;
A
#
# COMPACT_ATOMS: atom_id res chain seq x y z
N MET A 1 12.10 21.17 -16.59
CA MET A 1 12.00 19.75 -17.02
C MET A 1 11.46 18.96 -15.85
N THR A 2 10.39 18.23 -16.10
CA THR A 2 9.48 17.62 -15.13
C THR A 2 10.12 16.44 -14.41
N ASP A 3 10.38 16.61 -13.12
CA ASP A 3 10.89 15.56 -12.25
C ASP A 3 9.71 14.80 -11.62
N ARG A 4 9.32 13.68 -12.24
CA ARG A 4 8.60 12.54 -11.62
C ARG A 4 8.49 11.38 -12.63
N PRO A 5 8.63 10.10 -12.20
CA PRO A 5 8.43 9.62 -10.84
C PRO A 5 9.51 8.63 -10.33
N ALA A 6 10.45 9.12 -9.52
CA ALA A 6 11.16 8.28 -8.54
C ALA A 6 10.23 7.76 -7.41
N ASN A 7 8.99 8.27 -7.34
CA ASN A 7 7.96 7.83 -6.39
C ASN A 7 7.43 6.42 -6.65
N ALA A 8 7.57 5.88 -7.87
CA ALA A 8 7.11 4.52 -8.18
C ALA A 8 8.01 3.45 -7.55
N HIS A 9 9.31 3.73 -7.39
CA HIS A 9 10.25 2.81 -6.72
C HIS A 9 10.19 2.88 -5.20
N ARG A 10 9.75 4.00 -4.62
CA ARG A 10 9.69 4.19 -3.15
C ARG A 10 8.48 3.53 -2.49
N HIS A 11 7.44 3.19 -3.27
CA HIS A 11 6.28 2.44 -2.81
C HIS A 11 6.30 1.06 -3.48
N GLY A 12 7.00 0.11 -2.85
CA GLY A 12 7.16 -1.27 -3.35
C GLY A 12 5.85 -2.00 -3.70
N ALA A 13 4.70 -1.45 -3.32
CA ALA A 13 3.35 -1.90 -3.68
C ALA A 13 3.10 -1.99 -5.20
N GLN A 14 3.71 -1.13 -6.02
CA GLN A 14 3.54 -1.17 -7.49
C GLN A 14 4.71 -1.84 -8.23
N ALA A 15 5.74 -2.27 -7.52
CA ALA A 15 6.89 -2.93 -8.12
C ALA A 15 6.49 -4.29 -8.74
N LYS A 16 7.20 -4.70 -9.80
CA LYS A 16 6.98 -5.99 -10.45
C LYS A 16 7.05 -7.12 -9.39
N PRO A 17 6.03 -8.01 -9.31
CA PRO A 17 6.07 -9.13 -8.38
C PRO A 17 7.23 -10.08 -8.69
N PRO A 18 7.76 -10.80 -7.68
CA PRO A 18 8.71 -11.89 -7.91
C PRO A 18 8.10 -12.94 -8.85
N GLN A 19 8.91 -13.51 -9.75
CA GLN A 19 8.44 -14.52 -10.70
C GLN A 19 7.82 -15.74 -10.01
N SER A 20 8.35 -16.13 -8.85
CA SER A 20 7.80 -17.23 -8.06
C SER A 20 6.34 -17.03 -7.68
N HIS A 21 5.92 -15.79 -7.35
CA HIS A 21 4.53 -15.50 -7.00
C HIS A 21 3.63 -15.56 -8.24
N ILE A 22 4.13 -15.11 -9.40
CA ILE A 22 3.40 -15.21 -10.67
C ILE A 22 3.18 -16.68 -11.03
N TYR A 23 4.22 -17.52 -10.90
CA TYR A 23 4.12 -18.94 -11.23
C TYR A 23 3.19 -19.70 -10.29
N LEU A 24 3.14 -19.34 -9.00
CA LEU A 24 2.18 -19.91 -8.06
C LEU A 24 0.73 -19.62 -8.49
N HIS A 25 0.43 -18.38 -8.88
CA HIS A 25 -0.90 -18.03 -9.42
C HIS A 25 -1.19 -18.72 -10.75
N LEU A 26 -0.19 -18.82 -11.62
CA LEU A 26 -0.34 -19.49 -12.91
C LEU A 26 -0.66 -20.98 -12.75
N GLU A 27 -0.01 -21.66 -11.82
CA GLU A 27 -0.31 -23.06 -11.49
C GLU A 27 -1.74 -23.22 -10.96
N CYS A 28 -2.20 -22.32 -10.09
CA CYS A 28 -3.59 -22.31 -9.62
C CYS A 28 -4.60 -22.10 -10.77
N ILE A 29 -4.29 -21.21 -11.72
CA ILE A 29 -5.17 -20.93 -12.87
C ILE A 29 -5.22 -22.13 -13.83
N LEU A 30 -4.08 -22.73 -14.14
CA LEU A 30 -3.98 -23.84 -15.11
C LEU A 30 -4.33 -25.21 -14.53
N GLY A 31 -4.32 -25.36 -13.19
CA GLY A 31 -4.44 -26.65 -12.51
C GLY A 31 -3.23 -27.58 -12.71
N ARG A 32 -2.14 -27.08 -13.29
CA ARG A 32 -0.87 -27.79 -13.51
C ARG A 32 0.30 -26.83 -13.46
N SER A 33 1.48 -27.33 -13.09
CA SER A 33 2.71 -26.54 -13.18
C SER A 33 3.10 -26.35 -14.67
N PRO A 34 3.32 -25.11 -15.14
CA PRO A 34 3.76 -24.85 -16.50
C PRO A 34 5.23 -25.29 -16.68
N THR A 35 5.55 -25.90 -17.82
CA THR A 35 6.94 -26.27 -18.12
C THR A 35 7.73 -25.06 -18.61
N HIS A 36 9.07 -25.11 -18.51
CA HIS A 36 9.91 -24.02 -19.02
C HIS A 36 9.71 -23.79 -20.54
N PHE A 37 9.41 -24.86 -21.29
CA PHE A 37 9.13 -24.76 -22.74
C PHE A 37 7.81 -24.03 -23.00
N ASP A 38 6.79 -24.27 -22.19
CA ASP A 38 5.50 -23.58 -22.28
C ASP A 38 5.66 -22.05 -22.15
N LEU A 39 6.64 -21.59 -21.36
CA LEU A 39 6.84 -20.17 -21.03
C LEU A 39 7.74 -19.40 -22.03
N LEU A 40 8.45 -20.10 -22.91
CA LEU A 40 9.37 -19.49 -23.88
C LEU A 40 8.63 -18.81 -25.04
N ASP A 41 7.58 -19.47 -25.54
CA ASP A 41 6.70 -18.96 -26.58
C ASP A 41 5.26 -19.42 -26.30
N PRO A 42 4.57 -18.77 -25.34
CA PRO A 42 3.29 -19.25 -24.86
C PRO A 42 2.21 -19.08 -25.94
N PRO A 43 1.37 -20.10 -26.20
CA PRO A 43 0.18 -19.93 -27.03
C PRO A 43 -0.74 -18.84 -26.43
N PRO A 44 -1.65 -18.23 -27.22
CA PRO A 44 -2.47 -17.10 -26.78
C PRO A 44 -3.21 -17.33 -25.45
N GLU A 45 -3.75 -18.54 -25.25
CA GLU A 45 -4.40 -18.94 -23.99
C GLU A 45 -3.43 -18.89 -22.79
N LEU A 46 -2.24 -19.46 -22.94
CA LEU A 46 -1.23 -19.47 -21.88
C LEU A 46 -0.67 -18.07 -21.63
N ALA A 47 -0.53 -17.25 -22.67
CA ALA A 47 -0.15 -15.85 -22.53
C ALA A 47 -1.20 -15.05 -21.75
N ALA A 48 -2.50 -15.29 -22.00
CA ALA A 48 -3.60 -14.70 -21.24
C ALA A 48 -3.62 -15.17 -19.79
N ALA A 49 -3.40 -16.47 -19.53
CA ALA A 49 -3.29 -17.03 -18.19
C ALA A 49 -2.09 -16.45 -17.42
N LEU A 50 -0.92 -16.34 -18.07
CA LEU A 50 0.28 -15.72 -17.49
C LEU A 50 0.06 -14.24 -17.15
N TYR A 51 -0.63 -13.51 -18.02
CA TYR A 51 -0.98 -12.12 -17.76
C TYR A 51 -1.96 -11.97 -16.59
N LEU A 52 -2.97 -12.86 -16.50
CA LEU A 52 -3.88 -12.93 -15.35
C LEU A 52 -3.10 -13.23 -14.06
N ALA A 53 -2.17 -14.19 -14.09
CA ALA A 53 -1.32 -14.52 -12.96
C ALA A 53 -0.44 -13.34 -12.48
N ASP A 54 0.13 -12.55 -13.39
CA ASP A 54 0.86 -11.31 -13.03
C ASP A 54 -0.08 -10.30 -12.35
N CYS A 55 -1.32 -10.19 -12.83
CA CYS A 55 -2.31 -9.29 -12.24
C CYS A 55 -2.73 -9.75 -10.83
N GLU A 56 -2.95 -11.05 -10.61
CA GLU A 56 -3.25 -11.61 -9.28
C GLU A 56 -2.08 -11.37 -8.30
N ALA A 57 -0.85 -11.64 -8.73
CA ALA A 57 0.34 -11.38 -7.91
C ALA A 57 0.50 -9.89 -7.53
N ARG A 58 0.10 -8.97 -8.42
CA ARG A 58 0.07 -7.53 -8.12
C ARG A 58 -1.06 -7.16 -7.17
N LEU A 59 -2.21 -7.80 -7.30
CA LEU A 59 -3.35 -7.59 -6.41
C LEU A 59 -3.00 -8.00 -4.98
N ASP A 60 -2.35 -9.13 -4.78
CA ASP A 60 -1.88 -9.57 -3.46
C ASP A 60 -0.93 -8.56 -2.81
N ARG A 61 0.03 -8.03 -3.57
CA ARG A 61 0.95 -7.00 -3.06
C ARG A 61 0.23 -5.71 -2.73
N ALA A 62 -0.71 -5.28 -3.57
CA ALA A 62 -1.50 -4.09 -3.32
C ALA A 62 -2.38 -4.26 -2.07
N HIS A 63 -2.96 -5.45 -1.88
CA HIS A 63 -3.74 -5.81 -0.71
C HIS A 63 -2.88 -5.85 0.56
N ALA A 64 -1.72 -6.51 0.53
CA ALA A 64 -0.77 -6.52 1.64
C ALA A 64 -0.34 -5.10 2.04
N HIS A 65 -0.05 -4.24 1.05
CA HIS A 65 0.26 -2.84 1.33
C HIS A 65 -0.93 -2.07 1.91
N TYR A 66 -2.14 -2.30 1.39
CA TYR A 66 -3.35 -1.70 1.92
C TYR A 66 -3.57 -2.04 3.39
N VAL A 67 -3.44 -3.33 3.74
CA VAL A 67 -3.54 -3.83 5.11
C VAL A 67 -2.48 -3.21 6.00
N ALA A 68 -1.20 -3.24 5.58
CA ALA A 68 -0.09 -2.67 6.34
C ALA A 68 -0.24 -1.16 6.63
N VAL A 69 -0.94 -0.42 5.77
CA VAL A 69 -1.18 1.02 5.96
C VAL A 69 -2.45 1.29 6.79
N GLN A 70 -3.32 0.30 7.01
CA GLN A 70 -4.48 0.48 7.88
C GLN A 70 -4.15 0.52 9.35
N GLU A 71 -3.08 -0.17 9.77
CA GLU A 71 -2.57 -0.13 11.14
C GLU A 71 -2.30 1.33 11.55
N VAL A 72 -3.18 1.87 12.38
CA VAL A 72 -3.01 3.17 12.98
C VAL A 72 -2.04 2.97 14.13
N HIS A 73 -0.75 3.20 13.89
CA HIS A 73 0.16 3.42 15.00
C HIS A 73 -0.28 4.72 15.68
N ARG A 74 -0.95 4.55 16.83
CA ARG A 74 -0.88 5.52 17.90
C ARG A 74 0.59 5.90 18.06
N CYS A 75 0.89 7.19 18.01
CA CYS A 75 2.27 7.65 18.00
C CYS A 75 2.68 7.81 19.46
N ASP A 76 3.49 6.89 19.97
CA ASP A 76 3.92 6.88 21.38
C ASP A 76 4.57 8.22 21.77
N ASP A 77 5.33 8.84 20.86
CA ASP A 77 5.88 10.19 21.08
C ASP A 77 4.79 11.24 21.27
N LEU A 78 3.68 11.15 20.52
CA LEU A 78 2.56 12.08 20.64
C LEU A 78 1.78 11.82 21.93
N ASP A 79 1.62 10.57 22.34
CA ASP A 79 1.04 10.22 23.65
C ASP A 79 1.90 10.78 24.77
N HIS A 80 3.23 10.61 24.70
CA HIS A 80 4.15 11.14 25.70
C HIS A 80 4.11 12.68 25.76
N LEU A 81 3.98 13.34 24.61
CA LEU A 81 3.80 14.80 24.56
C LEU A 81 2.46 15.24 25.14
N GLN A 82 1.40 14.44 24.99
CA GLN A 82 0.10 14.71 25.64
C GLN A 82 0.20 14.53 27.16
N ASP A 83 0.84 13.46 27.63
CA ASP A 83 1.08 13.23 29.07
C ASP A 83 1.91 14.38 29.68
N GLN A 84 2.97 14.82 28.99
CA GLN A 84 3.77 15.98 29.42
C GLN A 84 2.97 17.28 29.42
N LEU A 85 2.03 17.46 28.50
CA LEU A 85 1.15 18.62 28.49
C LEU A 85 0.22 18.59 29.72
N ASP A 86 -0.36 17.43 30.02
CA ASP A 86 -1.23 17.23 31.18
C ASP A 86 -0.47 17.51 32.49
N ASP A 87 0.75 17.01 32.63
CA ASP A 87 1.65 17.34 33.74
C ASP A 87 1.94 18.85 33.81
N MET A 88 2.17 19.48 32.66
CA MET A 88 2.48 20.91 32.58
C MET A 88 1.31 21.81 33.04
N VAL A 89 0.07 21.37 32.85
CA VAL A 89 -1.12 22.11 33.32
C VAL A 89 -1.08 22.25 34.85
N HIS A 90 -0.59 21.24 35.57
CA HIS A 90 -0.54 21.20 37.03
C HIS A 90 0.55 22.10 37.64
N PHE A 91 1.56 22.51 36.88
CA PHE A 91 2.60 23.41 37.38
C PHE A 91 2.13 24.87 37.36
N THR A 92 1.87 25.42 38.55
CA THR A 92 1.43 26.82 38.72
C THR A 92 2.51 27.86 38.48
N TRP A 93 3.79 27.45 38.45
CA TRP A 93 4.94 28.32 38.19
C TRP A 93 5.24 28.50 36.69
N ILE A 94 4.53 27.79 35.81
CA ILE A 94 4.65 27.94 34.36
C ILE A 94 3.57 28.92 33.88
N ASP A 95 3.98 29.92 33.12
CA ASP A 95 3.08 30.92 32.55
C ASP A 95 2.05 30.29 31.59
N ASP A 96 0.78 30.67 31.75
CA ASP A 96 -0.33 30.19 30.91
C ASP A 96 -0.13 30.41 29.40
N PRO A 97 0.50 31.50 28.92
CA PRO A 97 0.88 31.64 27.51
C PRO A 97 1.79 30.52 27.00
N LEU A 98 2.76 30.06 27.79
CA LEU A 98 3.68 28.99 27.41
C LEU A 98 2.94 27.64 27.34
N LYS A 99 2.04 27.38 28.30
CA LYS A 99 1.16 26.20 28.27
C LYS A 99 0.30 26.18 27.01
N ARG A 100 -0.28 27.32 26.67
CA ARG A 100 -1.11 27.48 25.47
C ARG A 100 -0.31 27.27 24.19
N GLU A 101 0.92 27.78 24.13
CA GLU A 101 1.78 27.60 22.96
C GLU A 101 2.17 26.12 22.78
N ALA A 102 2.56 25.42 23.84
CA ALA A 102 2.89 24.00 23.79
C ALA A 102 1.71 23.15 23.31
N ALA A 103 0.51 23.39 23.87
CA ALA A 103 -0.72 22.72 23.44
C ALA A 103 -0.98 22.92 21.95
N GLN A 104 -0.82 24.15 21.45
CA GLN A 104 -0.98 24.44 20.02
C GLN A 104 0.04 23.73 19.14
N ARG A 105 1.30 23.60 19.58
CA ARG A 105 2.34 22.90 18.83
C ARG A 105 2.03 21.40 18.76
N ILE A 106 1.62 20.77 19.86
CA ILE A 106 1.23 19.36 19.89
C ILE A 106 0.01 19.09 19.00
N MET A 107 -1.03 19.92 19.10
CA MET A 107 -2.21 19.80 18.22
C MET A 107 -1.87 19.98 16.74
N ARG A 108 -0.92 20.86 16.40
CA ARG A 108 -0.42 21.01 15.02
C ARG A 108 0.28 19.73 14.55
N LEU A 109 1.17 19.16 15.37
CA LEU A 109 1.87 17.92 15.05
C LEU A 109 0.89 16.75 14.83
N GLU A 110 -0.08 16.59 15.72
CA GLU A 110 -1.13 15.58 15.60
C GLU A 110 -1.89 15.73 14.27
N ARG A 111 -2.26 16.96 13.90
CA ARG A 111 -2.96 17.25 12.64
C ARG A 111 -2.12 16.83 11.43
N TYR A 112 -0.82 17.13 11.42
CA TYR A 112 0.08 16.72 10.33
C TYR A 112 0.21 15.21 10.25
N LEU A 113 0.38 14.52 11.38
CA LEU A 113 0.49 13.05 11.41
C LEU A 113 -0.79 12.39 10.88
N LYS A 114 -1.96 12.83 11.33
CA LYS A 114 -3.26 12.37 10.81
C LYS A 114 -3.40 12.64 9.31
N TYR A 115 -2.98 13.82 8.84
CA TYR A 115 -3.01 14.16 7.42
C TYR A 115 -2.17 13.19 6.58
N TYR A 116 -0.91 12.96 6.95
CA TYR A 116 -0.02 12.05 6.20
C TYR A 116 -0.49 10.60 6.28
N ALA A 117 -0.97 10.13 7.43
CA ALA A 117 -1.56 8.80 7.58
C ALA A 117 -2.76 8.61 6.64
N ASN A 118 -3.68 9.59 6.63
CA ASN A 118 -4.83 9.57 5.73
C ASN A 118 -4.42 9.64 4.25
N GLN A 119 -3.38 10.42 3.92
CA GLN A 119 -2.85 10.48 2.57
C GLN A 119 -2.29 9.12 2.12
N LYS A 120 -1.53 8.42 2.99
CA LYS A 120 -1.03 7.07 2.73
C LYS A 120 -2.17 6.07 2.53
N LYS A 121 -3.19 6.08 3.42
CA LYS A 121 -4.37 5.21 3.31
C LYS A 121 -5.13 5.44 2.00
N ARG A 122 -5.32 6.70 1.61
CA ARG A 122 -5.96 7.06 0.33
C ARG A 122 -5.16 6.55 -0.87
N LEU A 123 -3.83 6.66 -0.82
CA LEU A 123 -2.96 6.18 -1.88
C LEU A 123 -3.00 4.65 -1.99
N ALA A 124 -2.91 3.93 -0.87
CA ALA A 124 -3.01 2.48 -0.84
C ALA A 124 -4.36 1.99 -1.39
N GLY A 125 -5.47 2.66 -1.04
CA GLY A 125 -6.79 2.35 -1.59
C GLY A 125 -6.93 2.65 -3.09
N ARG A 126 -6.15 3.60 -3.64
CA ARG A 126 -6.06 3.78 -5.11
C ARG A 126 -5.32 2.62 -5.76
N TYR A 127 -4.17 2.23 -5.22
CA TYR A 127 -3.39 1.10 -5.76
C TYR A 127 -4.17 -0.21 -5.75
N LEU A 128 -4.95 -0.48 -4.70
CA LEU A 128 -5.81 -1.66 -4.64
C LEU A 128 -6.86 -1.66 -5.75
N ARG A 129 -7.56 -0.53 -5.96
CA ARG A 129 -8.58 -0.40 -7.03
C ARG A 129 -7.98 -0.51 -8.43
N ASP A 130 -6.80 0.07 -8.64
CA ASP A 130 -6.11 -0.02 -9.92
C ASP A 130 -5.68 -1.47 -10.22
N ALA A 131 -5.21 -2.20 -9.20
CA ALA A 131 -4.86 -3.61 -9.33
C ALA A 131 -6.09 -4.49 -9.61
N GLN A 132 -7.20 -4.27 -8.89
CA GLN A 132 -8.48 -4.95 -9.13
C GLN A 132 -8.97 -4.72 -10.56
N SER A 133 -8.98 -3.46 -11.03
CA SER A 133 -9.42 -3.14 -12.39
C SER A 133 -8.58 -3.82 -13.46
N LYS A 134 -7.26 -3.94 -13.26
CA LYS A 134 -6.37 -4.66 -14.20
C LYS A 134 -6.64 -6.16 -14.18
N ARG A 135 -6.81 -6.74 -12.99
CA ARG A 135 -7.15 -8.14 -12.80
C ARG A 135 -8.47 -8.49 -13.49
N ASP A 136 -9.51 -7.67 -13.35
CA ASP A 136 -10.82 -7.93 -13.96
C ASP A 136 -10.76 -7.89 -15.50
N ARG A 137 -9.96 -6.98 -16.06
CA ARG A 137 -9.69 -6.94 -17.50
C ARG A 137 -8.92 -8.17 -17.96
N ALA A 138 -7.90 -8.59 -17.22
CA ALA A 138 -7.12 -9.79 -17.52
C ALA A 138 -7.99 -11.06 -17.44
N LEU A 139 -8.89 -11.14 -16.46
CA LEU A 139 -9.83 -12.24 -16.32
C LEU A 139 -10.79 -12.30 -17.51
N THR A 140 -11.34 -11.16 -17.91
CA THR A 140 -12.21 -11.08 -19.10
C THR A 140 -11.50 -11.55 -20.36
N GLU A 141 -10.22 -11.20 -20.52
CA GLU A 141 -9.42 -11.65 -21.67
C GLU A 141 -9.15 -13.15 -21.60
N TYR A 142 -8.77 -13.68 -20.44
CA TYR A 142 -8.53 -15.11 -20.25
C TYR A 142 -9.80 -15.95 -20.51
N MET A 143 -10.96 -15.48 -20.06
CA MET A 143 -12.27 -16.12 -20.31
C MET A 143 -12.65 -16.22 -21.78
N ARG A 144 -11.92 -15.59 -22.71
CA ARG A 144 -12.13 -15.79 -24.16
C ARG A 144 -11.54 -17.10 -24.68
N TYR A 145 -10.68 -17.74 -23.90
CA TYR A 145 -9.96 -18.95 -24.28
C TYR A 145 -10.40 -20.18 -23.47
N VAL A 146 -11.26 -20.01 -22.45
CA VAL A 146 -11.81 -21.07 -21.59
C VAL A 146 -13.27 -21.31 -21.94
#